data_AF-A0A2E8SCY0-F1
#
_entry.id   AF-A0A2E8SCY0-F1
#
_cell.length_a   1.000
_cell.length_b   1.000
_cell.length_c   1.000
_cell.angle_alpha   90.00
_cell.angle_beta   90.00
_cell.angle_gamma   90.00
#
_symmetry.space_group_name_H-M   'P 1'
#
loop_
_entity.id
_entity.type
_entity.pdbx_description
1 polymer ?
#
loop_
_entity_poly.entity_id
_entity_poly.type
_entity_poly.pdbx_seq_one_letter_code
_entity_poly.pdbx_strand_id
1 'polypeptide(L)'
;MIEIERKFLVSNLNACLQHQTTSTRIIQGYLSFDPARTVRVRKTDTKAFITIKGKSNATGDTRLEWEKEIPENDAAQLLKLCLGQIIQKTRYVISHKSHLFEVDVFSGKLQGLVIAEVELSAAEEQVYLPTWIGKEVTGDSRYFNSNLAKKGLKPEII
;
A
#
# COMPACT_ATOMS: atom_id res chain seq x y z
N MET A 1 15.63 -5.47 -10.15
CA MET A 1 15.57 -5.72 -8.70
C MET A 1 14.19 -6.29 -8.43
N ILE A 2 14.11 -7.45 -7.78
CA ILE A 2 12.83 -8.05 -7.37
C ILE A 2 12.44 -7.36 -6.07
N GLU A 3 11.22 -6.84 -5.99
CA GLU A 3 10.66 -6.30 -4.74
C GLU A 3 10.09 -7.48 -3.94
N ILE A 4 10.64 -7.73 -2.75
CA ILE A 4 10.21 -8.81 -1.87
C ILE A 4 9.58 -8.15 -0.64
N GLU A 5 8.27 -8.34 -0.45
CA GLU A 5 7.52 -7.77 0.66
C GLU A 5 6.73 -8.83 1.41
N ARG A 6 6.55 -8.61 2.71
CA ARG A 6 5.57 -9.34 3.53
C ARG A 6 4.52 -8.39 4.06
N LYS A 7 3.28 -8.85 4.12
CA LYS A 7 2.10 -8.04 4.47
C LYS A 7 1.32 -8.67 5.60
N PHE A 8 0.91 -7.87 6.57
CA PHE A 8 0.21 -8.33 7.77
C PHE A 8 -0.98 -7.43 8.10
N LEU A 9 -1.99 -7.99 8.74
CA LEU A 9 -2.96 -7.22 9.51
C LEU A 9 -2.34 -6.75 10.83
N VAL A 10 -2.73 -5.60 11.33
CA VAL A 10 -2.29 -5.09 12.63
C VAL A 10 -3.30 -5.42 13.71
N SER A 11 -2.93 -6.26 14.68
CA SER A 11 -3.81 -6.72 15.74
C SER A 11 -4.01 -5.71 16.88
N ASN A 12 -3.07 -4.77 17.05
CA ASN A 12 -3.15 -3.73 18.08
C ASN A 12 -2.57 -2.40 17.60
N LEU A 13 -3.42 -1.52 17.08
CA LEU A 13 -3.02 -0.22 16.56
C LEU A 13 -2.41 0.69 17.64
N ASN A 14 -2.92 0.66 18.87
CA ASN A 14 -2.39 1.52 19.94
C ASN A 14 -0.95 1.16 20.31
N ALA A 15 -0.64 -0.14 20.46
CA ALA A 15 0.72 -0.61 20.71
C ALA A 15 1.65 -0.32 19.51
N CYS A 16 1.10 -0.39 18.30
CA CYS A 16 1.81 -0.05 17.06
C CYS A 16 2.25 1.42 17.04
N LEU A 17 1.31 2.36 17.23
CA LEU A 17 1.57 3.80 17.12
C LEU A 17 2.46 4.38 18.24
N GLN A 18 2.69 3.66 19.34
CA GLN A 18 3.66 4.06 20.37
C GLN A 18 5.10 4.15 19.84
N HIS A 19 5.41 3.45 18.75
CA HIS A 19 6.74 3.37 18.17
C HIS A 19 6.86 4.09 16.82
N GLN A 20 5.86 4.90 16.45
CA GLN A 20 5.87 5.61 15.17
C GLN A 20 7.00 6.65 15.12
N THR A 21 7.64 6.73 13.95
CA THR A 21 8.72 7.71 13.70
C THR A 21 8.24 8.86 12.82
N THR A 22 7.45 8.54 11.80
CA THR A 22 6.92 9.51 10.84
C THR A 22 5.54 9.07 10.37
N SER A 23 4.77 10.01 9.82
CA SER A 23 3.50 9.72 9.18
C SER A 23 3.35 10.51 7.89
N THR A 24 2.61 9.97 6.94
CA THR A 24 2.29 10.64 5.67
C THR A 24 0.86 10.31 5.27
N ARG A 25 0.05 11.34 5.00
CA ARG A 25 -1.29 11.14 4.45
C ARG A 25 -1.17 10.82 2.96
N ILE A 26 -1.91 9.83 2.52
CA ILE A 26 -1.89 9.33 1.14
C ILE A 26 -3.32 9.24 0.63
N ILE A 27 -3.54 9.83 -0.54
CA ILE A 27 -4.75 9.69 -1.35
C ILE A 27 -4.33 9.06 -2.66
N GLN A 28 -4.96 7.96 -3.05
CA GLN A 28 -4.64 7.29 -4.31
C GLN A 28 -5.86 6.72 -5.01
N GLY A 29 -5.77 6.64 -6.33
CA GLY A 29 -6.79 6.07 -7.20
C GLY A 29 -6.17 5.44 -8.44
N TYR A 30 -6.99 4.74 -9.20
CA TYR A 30 -6.55 4.02 -10.40
C TYR A 30 -7.31 4.50 -11.63
N LEU A 31 -6.58 4.99 -12.64
CA LEU A 31 -7.14 5.31 -13.95
C LEU A 31 -7.36 4.04 -14.80
N SER A 32 -6.62 2.97 -14.50
CA SER A 32 -6.74 1.67 -15.16
C SER A 32 -6.41 0.54 -14.18
N PHE A 33 -7.22 -0.52 -14.20
CA PHE A 33 -6.99 -1.78 -13.47
C PHE A 33 -6.47 -2.91 -14.38
N ASP A 34 -6.22 -2.61 -15.65
CA ASP A 34 -5.75 -3.61 -16.61
C ASP A 34 -4.40 -4.20 -16.14
N PRO A 35 -4.29 -5.53 -15.95
CA PRO A 35 -3.06 -6.15 -15.48
C PRO A 35 -1.85 -5.88 -16.38
N ALA A 36 -2.05 -5.61 -17.66
CA ALA A 36 -0.96 -5.28 -18.58
C ALA A 36 -0.55 -3.80 -18.54
N ARG A 37 -1.36 -2.93 -17.92
CA ARG A 37 -1.21 -1.46 -17.89
C ARG A 37 -2.02 -0.86 -16.74
N THR A 38 -1.63 -1.17 -15.52
CA THR A 38 -2.25 -0.59 -14.33
C THR A 38 -1.74 0.83 -14.16
N VAL A 39 -2.65 1.81 -14.08
CA VAL A 39 -2.29 3.22 -13.95
C VAL A 39 -2.81 3.73 -12.62
N ARG A 40 -1.89 4.15 -11.74
CA ARG A 40 -2.18 4.67 -10.41
C ARG A 40 -1.81 6.14 -10.32
N VAL A 41 -2.68 6.95 -9.73
CA VAL A 41 -2.38 8.30 -9.28
C VAL A 41 -2.29 8.28 -7.77
N ARG A 42 -1.16 8.74 -7.21
CA ARG A 42 -0.92 8.82 -5.77
C ARG A 42 -0.54 10.25 -5.41
N LYS A 43 -1.19 10.79 -4.40
CA LYS A 43 -0.94 12.13 -3.84
C LYS A 43 -0.63 11.99 -2.35
N THR A 44 0.41 12.67 -1.90
CA THR A 44 0.72 12.88 -0.49
C THR A 44 0.43 14.34 -0.10
N ASP A 45 0.83 14.73 1.11
CA ASP A 45 0.78 16.12 1.55
C ASP A 45 1.76 17.04 0.79
N THR A 46 2.84 16.47 0.23
CA THR A 46 3.94 17.26 -0.36
C THR A 46 4.24 16.94 -1.81
N LYS A 47 3.81 15.77 -2.31
CA LYS A 47 4.15 15.29 -3.66
C LYS A 47 2.99 14.56 -4.30
N ALA A 48 3.03 14.42 -5.61
CA ALA A 48 2.13 13.54 -6.33
C ALA A 48 2.84 12.82 -7.46
N PHE A 49 2.36 11.62 -7.77
CA PHE A 49 2.96 10.72 -8.74
C PHE A 49 1.88 10.06 -9.59
N ILE A 50 2.21 9.84 -10.86
CA ILE A 50 1.53 8.86 -11.70
C ILE A 50 2.48 7.67 -11.91
N THR A 51 1.95 6.48 -11.72
CA THR A 51 2.69 5.23 -11.89
C THR A 51 1.98 4.36 -12.92
N ILE A 52 2.71 3.81 -13.88
CA ILE A 52 2.23 2.83 -14.86
C ILE A 52 2.98 1.53 -14.63
N LYS A 53 2.23 0.47 -14.31
CA LYS A 53 2.76 -0.88 -14.03
C LYS A 53 2.32 -1.82 -15.14
N GLY A 54 3.29 -2.47 -15.77
CA GLY A 54 3.07 -3.49 -16.80
C GLY A 54 2.66 -4.84 -16.18
N LYS A 55 2.44 -5.83 -17.07
CA LYS A 55 2.15 -7.20 -16.65
C LYS A 55 3.33 -7.77 -15.85
N SER A 56 3.01 -8.47 -14.76
CA SER A 56 4.03 -9.30 -14.10
C SER A 56 4.53 -10.41 -15.03
N ASN A 57 5.78 -10.81 -14.84
CA ASN A 57 6.36 -11.99 -15.49
C ASN A 57 5.65 -13.29 -15.02
N ALA A 58 6.03 -14.43 -15.61
CA ALA A 58 5.40 -15.73 -15.33
C ALA A 58 5.49 -16.14 -13.84
N THR A 59 6.55 -15.73 -13.15
CA THR A 59 6.80 -15.99 -11.72
C THR A 59 6.13 -14.96 -10.79
N GLY A 60 5.58 -13.86 -11.33
CA GLY A 60 4.84 -12.85 -10.59
C GLY A 60 5.71 -11.85 -9.80
N ASP A 61 7.03 -12.02 -9.81
CA ASP A 61 8.00 -11.33 -8.95
C ASP A 61 8.63 -10.09 -9.60
N THR A 62 8.50 -9.92 -10.92
CA THR A 62 8.96 -8.70 -11.60
C THR A 62 7.91 -8.16 -12.57
N ARG A 63 7.93 -6.84 -12.76
CA ARG A 63 7.13 -6.13 -13.77
C ARG A 63 7.85 -4.85 -14.21
N LEU A 64 7.53 -4.37 -15.41
CA LEU A 64 7.91 -3.01 -15.82
C LEU A 64 7.14 -2.00 -14.97
N GLU A 65 7.83 -1.03 -14.41
CA GLU A 65 7.22 0.07 -13.66
C GLU A 65 7.83 1.39 -14.14
N TRP A 66 6.96 2.32 -14.53
CA TRP A 66 7.33 3.69 -14.86
C TRP A 66 6.62 4.62 -13.90
N GLU A 67 7.37 5.52 -13.26
CA GLU A 67 6.83 6.50 -12.31
C GLU A 67 7.33 7.90 -12.66
N LYS A 68 6.44 8.88 -12.51
CA LYS A 68 6.77 10.29 -12.68
C LYS A 68 6.10 11.14 -11.62
N GLU A 69 6.88 12.03 -11.00
CA GLU A 69 6.34 13.10 -10.16
C GLU A 69 5.56 14.09 -11.04
N ILE A 70 4.34 14.45 -10.61
CA ILE A 70 3.44 15.36 -11.32
C ILE A 70 3.01 16.50 -10.40
N PRO A 71 2.63 17.67 -10.95
CA PRO A 71 2.06 18.76 -10.16
C PRO A 71 0.85 18.30 -9.34
N GLU A 72 0.71 18.85 -8.13
CA GLU A 72 -0.41 18.53 -7.23
C GLU A 72 -1.78 18.81 -7.87
N ASN A 73 -1.91 19.91 -8.62
CA ASN A 73 -3.14 20.25 -9.32
C ASN A 73 -3.53 19.21 -10.36
N ASP A 74 -2.56 18.66 -11.10
CA ASP A 74 -2.79 17.62 -12.09
C ASP A 74 -3.28 16.33 -11.40
N ALA A 75 -2.63 15.94 -10.31
CA ALA A 75 -3.05 14.77 -9.53
C ALA A 75 -4.47 14.93 -8.98
N ALA A 76 -4.82 16.12 -8.47
CA ALA A 76 -6.17 16.41 -7.97
C ALA A 76 -7.24 16.32 -9.07
N GLN A 77 -6.92 16.71 -10.31
CA GLN A 77 -7.81 16.54 -11.46
C GLN A 77 -7.93 15.07 -11.87
N LEU A 78 -6.80 14.36 -11.98
CA LEU A 78 -6.78 12.95 -12.38
C LEU A 78 -7.46 12.02 -11.36
N LEU A 79 -7.37 12.32 -10.06
CA LEU A 79 -8.06 11.57 -9.01
C LEU A 79 -9.59 11.56 -9.22
N LYS A 80 -10.17 12.62 -9.79
CA LYS A 80 -11.61 12.68 -10.10
C LYS A 80 -12.03 11.73 -11.23
N LEU A 81 -11.08 11.31 -12.06
CA LEU A 81 -11.29 10.41 -13.19
C LEU A 81 -11.00 8.94 -12.83
N CYS A 82 -10.52 8.68 -11.61
CA CYS A 82 -10.16 7.33 -11.21
C CYS A 82 -11.38 6.41 -11.11
N LEU A 83 -11.17 5.17 -11.55
CA LEU A 83 -12.13 4.09 -11.49
C LEU A 83 -12.28 3.56 -10.06
N GLY A 84 -13.44 2.98 -9.77
CA GLY A 84 -13.68 2.32 -8.49
C GLY A 84 -13.90 3.29 -7.33
N GLN A 85 -13.10 3.16 -6.27
CA GLN A 85 -13.09 4.04 -5.11
C GLN A 85 -11.69 4.61 -4.85
N ILE A 86 -11.64 5.83 -4.32
CA ILE A 86 -10.40 6.45 -3.87
C ILE A 86 -10.00 5.81 -2.53
N ILE A 87 -8.73 5.42 -2.44
CA ILE A 87 -8.12 4.96 -1.19
C ILE A 87 -7.56 6.17 -0.46
N GLN A 88 -7.92 6.28 0.81
CA GLN A 88 -7.38 7.26 1.73
C GLN A 88 -6.77 6.51 2.92
N LYS A 89 -5.55 6.87 3.29
CA LYS A 89 -4.83 6.27 4.41
C LYS A 89 -3.79 7.22 4.98
N THR A 90 -3.42 6.98 6.23
CA THR A 90 -2.20 7.54 6.82
C THR A 90 -1.19 6.41 6.95
N ARG A 91 -0.04 6.56 6.31
CA ARG A 91 1.08 5.63 6.43
C ARG A 91 1.99 6.08 7.54
N TYR A 92 2.22 5.21 8.52
CA TYR A 92 3.18 5.39 9.60
C TYR A 92 4.42 4.55 9.33
N VAL A 93 5.61 5.07 9.64
CA VAL A 93 6.85 4.29 9.58
C VAL A 93 7.25 3.90 11.00
N ILE A 94 7.42 2.60 11.23
CA ILE A 94 7.70 2.04 12.55
C ILE A 94 8.98 1.21 12.48
N SER A 95 10.01 1.65 13.19
CA SER A 95 11.25 0.89 13.31
C SER A 95 11.09 -0.23 14.32
N HIS A 96 11.42 -1.46 13.93
CA HIS A 96 11.49 -2.58 14.85
C HIS A 96 12.70 -3.46 14.52
N LYS A 97 13.66 -3.53 15.44
CA LYS A 97 14.94 -4.22 15.23
C LYS A 97 15.62 -3.70 13.96
N SER A 98 15.91 -4.58 13.00
CA SER A 98 16.56 -4.27 11.72
C SER A 98 15.58 -3.82 10.62
N HIS A 99 14.28 -3.83 10.89
CA HIS A 99 13.25 -3.62 9.87
C HIS A 99 12.51 -2.30 10.07
N LEU A 100 12.09 -1.71 8.95
CA LEU A 100 11.13 -0.62 8.91
C LEU A 100 9.80 -1.17 8.40
N PHE A 101 8.76 -1.02 9.21
CA PHE A 101 7.40 -1.37 8.83
C PHE A 101 6.68 -0.12 8.33
N GLU A 102 6.08 -0.21 7.15
CA GLU A 102 5.11 0.76 6.67
C GLU A 102 3.70 0.31 7.12
N VAL A 103 3.12 1.04 8.06
CA VAL A 103 1.79 0.75 8.61
C VAL A 103 0.75 1.71 8.06
N ASP A 104 -0.13 1.18 7.23
CA ASP A 104 -1.24 1.89 6.61
C ASP A 104 -2.50 1.79 7.46
N VAL A 105 -2.93 2.92 8.01
CA VAL A 105 -4.23 3.08 8.67
C VAL A 105 -5.20 3.68 7.66
N PHE A 106 -6.13 2.87 7.19
CA PHE A 106 -7.09 3.27 6.15
C PHE A 106 -8.26 4.06 6.73
N SER A 107 -8.81 4.97 5.93
CA SER A 107 -9.95 5.81 6.27
C SER A 107 -11.05 5.78 5.20
N GLY A 108 -12.15 6.48 5.46
CA GLY A 108 -13.29 6.53 4.55
C GLY A 108 -13.94 5.15 4.40
N LYS A 109 -14.06 4.65 3.15
CA LYS A 109 -14.71 3.36 2.87
C LYS A 109 -13.94 2.14 3.36
N LEU A 110 -12.67 2.32 3.72
CA LEU A 110 -11.80 1.27 4.25
C LEU A 110 -11.47 1.49 5.73
N GLN A 111 -12.23 2.35 6.42
CA GLN A 111 -12.04 2.62 7.85
C GLN A 111 -12.03 1.32 8.66
N GLY A 112 -11.03 1.19 9.55
CA GLY A 112 -10.80 0.02 10.41
C GLY A 112 -9.88 -1.06 9.80
N LEU A 113 -9.56 -0.96 8.50
CA LEU A 113 -8.49 -1.76 7.93
C LEU A 113 -7.13 -1.15 8.31
N VAL A 114 -6.25 -1.99 8.86
CA VAL A 114 -4.87 -1.60 9.15
C VAL A 114 -3.93 -2.69 8.63
N ILE A 115 -2.99 -2.29 7.77
CA ILE A 115 -2.04 -3.19 7.12
C ILE A 115 -0.62 -2.74 7.45
N ALA A 116 0.26 -3.68 7.78
CA ALA A 116 1.69 -3.46 7.88
C ALA A 116 2.41 -4.18 6.75
N GLU A 117 3.31 -3.47 6.07
CA GLU A 117 4.19 -3.98 5.02
C GLU A 117 5.65 -3.85 5.49
N VAL A 118 6.48 -4.85 5.17
CA VAL A 118 7.93 -4.81 5.37
C VAL A 118 8.61 -5.30 4.10
N GLU A 119 9.51 -4.48 3.56
CA GLU A 119 10.37 -4.84 2.43
C GLU A 119 11.57 -5.65 2.93
N LEU A 120 11.95 -6.65 2.16
CA LEU A 120 13.03 -7.59 2.45
C LEU A 120 14.06 -7.58 1.31
N SER A 121 15.30 -7.83 1.67
CA SER A 121 16.41 -7.99 0.72
C SER A 121 16.41 -9.37 0.07
N ALA A 122 15.81 -10.37 0.73
CA ALA A 122 15.69 -11.76 0.25
C ALA A 122 14.41 -12.41 0.80
N ALA A 123 13.91 -13.45 0.11
CA ALA A 123 12.67 -14.14 0.50
C ALA A 123 12.83 -14.92 1.81
N GLU A 124 14.04 -15.39 2.10
CA GLU A 124 14.40 -16.17 3.28
C GLU A 124 14.84 -15.28 4.46
N GLU A 125 14.78 -13.95 4.30
CA GLU A 125 15.18 -13.02 5.35
C GLU A 125 14.31 -13.19 6.60
N GLN A 126 14.98 -13.36 7.74
CA GLN A 126 14.30 -13.51 9.02
C GLN A 126 13.74 -12.16 9.49
N VAL A 127 12.41 -12.09 9.64
CA VAL A 127 11.72 -10.91 10.16
C VAL A 127 11.29 -11.16 11.61
N TYR A 128 11.77 -10.32 12.53
CA TYR A 128 11.31 -10.32 13.92
C TYR A 128 10.01 -9.53 14.01
N LEU A 129 8.89 -10.22 14.20
CA LEU A 129 7.58 -9.58 14.21
C LEU A 129 7.31 -8.87 15.55
N PRO A 130 6.95 -7.57 15.53
CA PRO A 130 6.42 -6.88 16.70
C PRO A 130 5.15 -7.55 17.27
N THR A 131 4.86 -7.29 18.54
CA THR A 131 3.67 -7.85 19.23
C THR A 131 2.33 -7.36 18.67
N TRP A 132 2.33 -6.25 17.93
CA TRP A 132 1.15 -5.68 17.29
C TRP A 132 0.85 -6.25 15.88
N ILE A 133 1.72 -7.13 15.36
CA ILE A 133 1.46 -7.85 14.11
C ILE A 133 0.42 -8.94 14.37
N GLY A 134 -0.53 -9.05 13.44
CA GLY A 134 -1.53 -10.10 13.39
C GLY A 134 -1.28 -11.08 12.24
N LYS A 135 -2.38 -11.47 11.58
CA LYS A 135 -2.38 -12.44 10.49
C LYS A 135 -1.54 -11.95 9.30
N GLU A 136 -0.67 -12.82 8.80
CA GLU A 136 0.01 -12.60 7.52
C GLU A 136 -0.98 -12.76 6.35
N VAL A 137 -0.98 -11.79 5.44
CA VAL A 137 -1.83 -11.71 4.26
C VAL A 137 -1.01 -11.50 2.98
N THR A 138 0.28 -11.84 3.03
CA THR A 138 1.18 -11.88 1.86
C THR A 138 0.57 -12.75 0.77
N GLY A 139 0.54 -12.25 -0.47
CA GLY A 139 -0.05 -12.96 -1.61
C GLY A 139 -1.59 -13.01 -1.65
N ASP A 140 -2.29 -12.61 -0.60
CA ASP A 140 -3.75 -12.53 -0.61
C ASP A 140 -4.22 -11.30 -1.39
N SER A 141 -4.74 -11.57 -2.59
CA SER A 141 -5.19 -10.54 -3.52
C SER A 141 -6.22 -9.57 -2.93
N ARG A 142 -6.98 -9.95 -1.90
CA ARG A 142 -7.96 -9.07 -1.24
C ARG A 142 -7.31 -7.84 -0.60
N TYR A 143 -6.04 -7.92 -0.22
CA TYR A 143 -5.26 -6.87 0.45
C TYR A 143 -4.30 -6.14 -0.49
N PHE A 144 -4.42 -6.34 -1.80
CA PHE A 144 -3.65 -5.57 -2.78
C PHE A 144 -4.29 -4.18 -2.98
N ASN A 145 -3.49 -3.11 -3.04
CA ASN A 145 -4.02 -1.74 -3.20
C ASN A 145 -4.94 -1.60 -4.43
N SER A 146 -4.63 -2.25 -5.55
CA SER A 146 -5.48 -2.18 -6.76
C SER A 146 -6.83 -2.86 -6.55
N ASN A 147 -6.89 -3.91 -5.74
CA ASN A 147 -8.13 -4.59 -5.39
C ASN A 147 -8.90 -3.83 -4.31
N LEU A 148 -8.23 -3.26 -3.30
CA LEU A 148 -8.87 -2.35 -2.33
C LEU A 148 -9.55 -1.13 -3.00
N ALA A 149 -9.06 -0.70 -4.16
CA ALA A 149 -9.67 0.38 -4.94
C ALA A 149 -10.85 -0.08 -5.81
N LYS A 150 -11.05 -1.39 -6.04
CA LYS A 150 -12.22 -1.89 -6.75
C LYS A 150 -13.43 -1.87 -5.82
N LYS A 151 -14.62 -1.62 -6.38
CA LYS A 151 -15.88 -1.62 -5.60
C LYS A 151 -16.21 -3.05 -5.15
N GLY A 152 -16.64 -3.22 -3.90
CA GLY A 152 -17.29 -4.46 -3.43
C GLY A 152 -16.40 -5.44 -2.65
N LEU A 153 -15.11 -5.16 -2.46
CA LEU A 153 -14.26 -5.98 -1.59
C LEU A 153 -14.49 -5.67 -0.12
N LYS A 154 -14.64 -6.72 0.68
CA LYS A 154 -14.76 -6.69 2.14
C LYS A 154 -13.52 -7.36 2.75
N PRO A 155 -12.37 -6.67 2.86
CA PRO A 155 -11.28 -7.19 3.67
C PRO A 155 -11.75 -7.37 5.11
N GLU A 156 -11.09 -8.23 5.89
CA GLU A 156 -11.31 -8.26 7.34
C GLU A 156 -10.94 -6.87 7.90
N ILE A 157 -11.90 -6.22 8.54
CA ILE A 157 -11.77 -4.93 9.21
C ILE A 157 -11.73 -5.24 10.71
N ILE A 158 -10.78 -4.66 11.42
CA ILE A 158 -10.62 -4.83 12.87
C ILE A 158 -11.42 -3.76 13.60
#